data_AF-D2SGR8-F1
#
_entry.id   AF-D2SGR8-F1
#
_cell.length_a   1.000
_cell.length_b   1.000
_cell.length_c   1.000
_cell.angle_alpha   90.00
_cell.angle_beta   90.00
_cell.angle_gamma   90.00
#
_symmetry.space_group_name_H-M   'P 1'
#
loop_
_entity.id
_entity.type
_entity.pdbx_description
1 polymer ?
#
loop_
_entity_poly.entity_id
_entity_poly.type
_entity_poly.pdbx_seq_one_letter_code
_entity_poly.pdbx_strand_id
1 'polypeptide(L)'
;MTTNPQEPERAGWRLSPGDVRGVYLPRATFLRPGYNDVEVDRFLERVAEELARLHADKAELRDQVRALQDQVAGAATQEAPSDQAVRILAVAQQTADSYVAEAEDFSRQMTADARAQYEEHVRQARENAGAIIQAAQEAAARMAAGERPRSADAPERSAQELGDQVAYLKAFGQACRTQLRAYLEALLVDVETEWGRADPGALPLAPGQSPVQPGASAGTRRPPEPNVAKEVPPDDSRDGDEVARTGQDSGATHVAR
;
A
#
# COMPACT_ATOMS: atom_id res chain seq x y z
N MET A 1 -5.36 -38.21 -30.05
CA MET A 1 -6.78 -37.83 -30.10
C MET A 1 -7.60 -38.96 -29.51
N THR A 2 -7.66 -39.04 -28.18
CA THR A 2 -8.54 -39.97 -27.46
C THR A 2 -9.94 -39.36 -27.50
N THR A 3 -10.76 -39.87 -28.43
CA THR A 3 -12.19 -39.59 -28.45
C THR A 3 -12.77 -40.10 -27.14
N ASN A 4 -13.27 -39.20 -26.30
CA ASN A 4 -13.97 -39.57 -25.08
C ASN A 4 -15.38 -39.99 -25.53
N PRO A 5 -15.74 -41.28 -25.49
CA PRO A 5 -17.08 -41.69 -25.87
C PRO A 5 -18.04 -41.05 -24.86
N GLN A 6 -19.02 -40.33 -25.41
CA GLN A 6 -20.14 -39.73 -24.69
C GLN A 6 -20.59 -40.63 -23.54
N GLU A 7 -20.30 -40.22 -22.31
CA GLU A 7 -20.95 -40.81 -21.15
C GLU A 7 -22.45 -40.60 -21.36
N PRO A 8 -23.26 -41.67 -21.47
CA PRO A 8 -24.71 -41.51 -21.50
C PRO A 8 -25.09 -40.78 -20.23
N GLU A 9 -25.79 -39.67 -20.42
CA GLU A 9 -26.12 -38.72 -19.37
C GLU A 9 -26.55 -39.42 -18.08
N ARG A 10 -26.16 -38.83 -16.94
CA ARG A 10 -26.75 -39.11 -15.63
C ARG A 10 -28.23 -38.67 -15.58
N ALA A 11 -29.04 -39.13 -16.53
CA ALA A 11 -30.48 -38.99 -16.62
C ALA A 11 -31.20 -39.98 -15.68
N GLY A 12 -30.46 -40.87 -15.00
CA GLY A 12 -31.01 -41.90 -14.13
C GLY A 12 -31.69 -41.42 -12.84
N TRP A 13 -31.51 -40.16 -12.41
CA TRP A 13 -32.13 -39.63 -11.18
C TRP A 13 -32.47 -38.13 -11.25
N ARG A 14 -33.06 -37.67 -12.35
CA ARG A 14 -33.67 -36.34 -12.36
C ARG A 14 -35.11 -36.46 -11.87
N LEU A 15 -35.28 -36.32 -10.56
CA LEU A 15 -36.59 -36.18 -9.95
C LEU A 15 -37.26 -34.92 -10.54
N SER A 16 -38.43 -35.05 -11.13
CA SER A 16 -39.27 -33.91 -11.52
C SER A 16 -40.13 -33.45 -10.33
N PRO A 17 -40.51 -32.17 -10.24
CA PRO A 17 -41.53 -31.72 -9.28
C PRO A 17 -42.83 -32.53 -9.35
N GLY A 18 -43.19 -32.99 -10.56
CA GLY A 18 -44.33 -33.89 -10.77
C GLY A 18 -44.11 -35.28 -10.18
N ASP A 19 -42.89 -35.80 -10.26
CA ASP A 19 -42.55 -37.11 -9.71
C ASP A 19 -42.63 -37.09 -8.18
N VAL A 20 -42.21 -36.00 -7.54
CA VAL A 20 -42.32 -35.79 -6.08
C VAL A 20 -43.78 -35.76 -5.63
N ARG A 21 -44.64 -35.03 -6.36
CA ARG A 21 -46.09 -34.98 -6.07
C ARG A 21 -46.79 -36.31 -6.31
N GLY A 22 -46.27 -37.14 -7.21
CA GLY A 22 -46.83 -38.45 -7.54
C GLY A 22 -46.33 -39.60 -6.67
N VAL A 23 -45.41 -39.35 -5.72
CA VAL A 23 -44.88 -40.42 -4.85
C VAL A 23 -45.98 -40.92 -3.91
N TYR A 24 -46.28 -42.21 -3.99
CA TYR A 24 -47.13 -42.89 -3.01
C TYR A 24 -46.28 -43.57 -1.94
N LEU A 25 -46.45 -43.17 -0.69
CA LEU A 25 -45.83 -43.82 0.46
C LEU A 25 -46.85 -44.72 1.18
N PRO A 26 -46.51 -45.99 1.48
CA PRO A 26 -47.42 -46.90 2.15
C PRO A 26 -47.71 -46.42 3.58
N ARG A 27 -48.99 -46.42 3.95
CA ARG A 27 -49.46 -45.99 5.27
C ARG A 27 -48.89 -46.84 6.41
N ALA A 28 -48.77 -46.21 7.58
CA ALA A 28 -48.40 -46.90 8.81
C ALA A 28 -49.38 -48.05 9.12
N THR A 29 -48.85 -49.22 9.49
CA THR A 29 -49.63 -50.39 9.90
C THR A 29 -49.52 -50.57 11.42
N PHE A 30 -50.50 -51.20 12.08
CA PHE A 30 -50.50 -51.42 13.53
C PHE A 30 -49.20 -52.03 14.11
N LEU A 31 -48.46 -52.83 13.32
CA LEU A 31 -47.17 -53.42 13.71
C LEU A 31 -45.94 -52.49 13.58
N ARG A 32 -46.06 -51.35 12.90
CA ARG A 32 -44.98 -50.37 12.71
C ARG A 32 -45.55 -48.95 12.69
N PRO A 33 -45.34 -48.15 13.76
CA PRO A 33 -45.64 -46.72 13.72
C PRO A 33 -44.86 -46.09 12.56
N GLY A 34 -45.58 -45.44 11.64
CA GLY A 34 -45.00 -44.75 10.49
C GLY A 34 -45.08 -43.23 10.65
N TYR A 35 -44.63 -42.51 9.63
CA TYR A 35 -44.78 -41.06 9.57
C TYR A 35 -46.25 -40.66 9.46
N ASN A 36 -46.57 -39.43 9.87
CA ASN A 36 -47.91 -38.86 9.74
C ASN A 36 -48.16 -38.48 8.27
N ASP A 37 -49.13 -39.13 7.62
CA ASP A 37 -49.46 -38.92 6.21
C ASP A 37 -49.65 -37.43 5.86
N VAL A 38 -50.33 -36.66 6.72
CA VAL A 38 -50.62 -35.23 6.46
C VAL A 38 -49.35 -34.37 6.51
N GLU A 39 -48.42 -34.69 7.40
CA GLU A 39 -47.14 -33.98 7.51
C GLU A 39 -46.22 -34.33 6.34
N VAL A 40 -46.23 -35.60 5.92
CA VAL A 40 -45.48 -36.08 4.76
C VAL A 40 -46.00 -35.44 3.47
N ASP A 41 -47.32 -35.39 3.27
CA ASP A 41 -47.93 -34.73 2.10
C ASP A 41 -47.53 -33.25 2.02
N ARG A 42 -47.58 -32.54 3.16
CA ARG A 42 -47.16 -31.14 3.24
C ARG A 42 -45.66 -30.96 2.94
N PHE A 43 -44.83 -31.89 3.38
CA PHE A 43 -43.40 -31.88 3.10
C PHE A 43 -43.13 -32.13 1.61
N LEU A 44 -43.82 -33.10 1.00
CA LEU A 44 -43.69 -33.41 -0.43
C LEU A 44 -44.11 -32.22 -1.31
N GLU A 45 -45.18 -31.50 -0.97
CA GLU A 45 -45.57 -30.30 -1.72
C GLU A 45 -44.48 -29.21 -1.63
N ARG A 46 -43.94 -28.95 -0.43
CA ARG A 46 -42.83 -28.00 -0.27
C ARG A 46 -41.59 -28.40 -1.07
N VAL A 47 -41.24 -29.68 -1.07
CA VAL A 47 -40.11 -30.19 -1.86
C VAL A 47 -40.38 -30.04 -3.35
N ALA A 48 -41.60 -30.30 -3.81
CA ALA A 48 -41.99 -30.13 -5.21
C ALA A 48 -41.93 -28.66 -5.64
N GLU A 49 -42.40 -27.73 -4.81
CA GLU A 49 -42.31 -26.28 -5.04
C GLU A 49 -40.84 -25.81 -5.16
N GLU A 50 -39.99 -26.18 -4.20
CA GLU A 50 -38.57 -25.79 -4.23
C GLU A 50 -37.83 -26.43 -5.41
N LEU A 51 -38.14 -27.68 -5.76
CA LEU A 51 -37.56 -28.33 -6.93
C LEU A 51 -38.00 -27.66 -8.23
N ALA A 52 -39.25 -27.19 -8.31
CA ALA A 52 -39.74 -26.44 -9.46
C ALA A 52 -39.02 -25.09 -9.59
N ARG A 53 -38.84 -24.39 -8.47
CA ARG A 53 -38.06 -23.15 -8.41
C ARG A 53 -36.61 -23.36 -8.85
N LEU A 54 -35.93 -24.35 -8.28
CA LEU A 54 -34.54 -24.66 -8.65
C LEU A 54 -34.40 -25.05 -10.13
N HIS A 55 -35.39 -25.72 -10.70
CA HIS A 55 -35.41 -26.03 -12.13
C HIS A 55 -35.58 -24.78 -12.99
N ALA A 56 -36.43 -23.84 -12.60
CA ALA A 56 -36.61 -22.56 -13.28
C ALA A 56 -35.34 -21.71 -13.22
N ASP A 57 -34.77 -21.52 -12.03
CA ASP A 57 -33.53 -20.75 -11.83
C ASP A 57 -32.37 -21.36 -12.63
N LYS A 58 -32.28 -22.70 -12.67
CA LYS A 58 -31.26 -23.40 -13.46
C LYS A 58 -31.47 -23.24 -14.96
N ALA A 59 -32.72 -23.19 -15.43
CA ALA A 59 -33.01 -22.92 -16.83
C ALA A 59 -32.60 -21.50 -17.19
N GLU A 60 -32.97 -20.52 -16.37
CA GLU A 60 -32.59 -19.12 -16.56
C GLU A 60 -31.07 -18.94 -16.57
N LEU A 61 -30.35 -19.52 -15.60
CA LEU A 61 -28.89 -19.47 -15.56
C LEU A 61 -28.26 -20.10 -16.80
N ARG A 62 -28.82 -21.19 -17.32
CA ARG A 62 -28.33 -21.81 -18.56
C ARG A 62 -28.56 -20.91 -19.76
N ASP A 63 -29.70 -20.25 -19.83
CA ASP A 63 -30.01 -19.29 -20.91
C ASP A 63 -29.09 -18.06 -20.83
N GLN A 64 -28.82 -17.55 -19.63
CA GLN A 64 -27.85 -16.47 -19.40
C GLN A 64 -26.44 -16.88 -19.81
N VAL A 65 -25.98 -18.06 -19.39
CA VAL A 65 -24.66 -18.59 -19.79
C VAL A 65 -24.58 -18.72 -21.31
N ARG A 66 -25.62 -19.24 -21.96
CA ARG A 66 -25.67 -19.35 -23.41
C ARG A 66 -25.62 -17.99 -24.09
N ALA A 67 -26.40 -17.02 -23.62
CA ALA A 67 -26.40 -15.66 -24.17
C ALA A 67 -25.04 -14.97 -23.98
N LEU A 68 -24.35 -15.18 -22.85
CA LEU A 68 -23.01 -14.67 -22.62
C LEU A 68 -21.99 -15.37 -23.52
N GLN A 69 -22.09 -16.68 -23.70
CA GLN A 69 -21.25 -17.43 -24.61
C GLN A 69 -21.43 -16.95 -26.05
N ASP A 70 -22.65 -16.70 -26.48
CA ASP A 70 -22.95 -16.17 -27.82
C ASP A 70 -22.41 -14.74 -28.00
N GLN A 71 -22.47 -13.90 -26.96
CA GLN A 71 -21.85 -12.57 -26.96
C GLN A 71 -20.33 -12.64 -27.05
N VAL A 72 -19.69 -13.51 -26.27
CA VAL A 72 -18.23 -13.70 -26.30
C VAL A 72 -17.81 -14.30 -27.63
N ALA A 73 -18.55 -15.27 -28.18
CA ALA A 73 -18.28 -15.84 -29.49
C ALA A 73 -18.46 -14.80 -30.60
N GLY A 74 -19.51 -13.97 -30.53
CA GLY A 74 -19.71 -12.86 -31.46
C GLY A 74 -18.59 -11.83 -31.40
N ALA A 75 -18.13 -11.47 -30.20
CA ALA A 75 -17.00 -10.57 -30.00
C ALA A 75 -15.66 -11.18 -30.43
N ALA A 76 -15.46 -12.49 -30.28
CA ALA A 76 -14.27 -13.20 -30.74
C ALA A 76 -14.27 -13.45 -32.27
N THR A 77 -15.44 -13.40 -32.92
CA THR A 77 -15.58 -13.56 -34.37
C THR A 77 -15.50 -12.21 -35.10
N GLN A 78 -15.80 -11.09 -34.42
CA GLN A 78 -15.49 -9.75 -34.90
C GLN A 78 -13.98 -9.49 -34.75
N GLU A 79 -13.28 -9.52 -35.89
CA GLU A 79 -11.84 -9.29 -36.08
C GLU A 79 -10.92 -10.36 -35.51
N ALA A 80 -10.48 -11.28 -36.39
CA ALA A 80 -9.13 -11.80 -36.28
C ALA A 80 -8.20 -10.58 -36.11
N PRO A 81 -7.31 -10.56 -35.09
CA PRO A 81 -6.46 -9.40 -34.82
C PRO A 81 -5.73 -9.06 -36.10
N SER A 82 -5.99 -7.86 -36.64
CA SER A 82 -5.37 -7.45 -37.89
C SER A 82 -3.85 -7.59 -37.77
N ASP A 83 -3.16 -7.98 -38.84
CA ASP A 83 -1.70 -8.13 -38.81
C ASP A 83 -1.00 -6.85 -38.31
N GLN A 84 -1.65 -5.70 -38.48
CA GLN A 84 -1.21 -4.41 -37.91
C GLN A 84 -1.34 -4.36 -36.38
N ALA A 85 -2.44 -4.83 -35.80
CA ALA A 85 -2.61 -4.91 -34.34
C ALA A 85 -1.59 -5.87 -33.71
N VAL A 86 -1.32 -7.01 -34.35
CA VAL A 86 -0.29 -7.97 -33.90
C VAL A 86 1.10 -7.35 -33.92
N ARG A 87 1.44 -6.60 -34.98
CA ARG A 87 2.73 -5.88 -35.07
C ARG A 87 2.86 -4.78 -34.00
N ILE A 88 1.80 -4.00 -33.76
CA ILE A 88 1.81 -2.95 -32.73
C ILE A 88 1.98 -3.57 -31.34
N LEU A 89 1.27 -4.66 -31.07
CA LEU A 89 1.40 -5.38 -29.80
C LEU A 89 2.80 -5.97 -29.62
N ALA A 90 3.39 -6.53 -30.67
CA ALA A 90 4.76 -7.05 -30.62
C ALA A 90 5.80 -5.95 -30.34
N VAL A 91 5.65 -4.78 -30.96
CA VAL A 91 6.51 -3.61 -30.69
C VAL A 91 6.30 -3.12 -29.26
N ALA A 92 5.05 -2.99 -28.81
CA ALA A 92 4.75 -2.58 -27.45
C ALA A 92 5.33 -3.55 -26.41
N GLN A 93 5.25 -4.86 -26.65
CA GLN A 93 5.84 -5.88 -25.78
C GLN A 93 7.36 -5.76 -25.76
N GLN A 94 8.00 -5.63 -26.92
CA GLN A 94 9.46 -5.44 -27.00
C GLN A 94 9.91 -4.18 -26.24
N THR A 95 9.14 -3.09 -26.36
CA THR A 95 9.42 -1.85 -25.61
C THR A 95 9.23 -2.06 -24.11
N ALA A 96 8.17 -2.74 -23.68
CA ALA A 96 7.95 -3.06 -22.27
C ALA A 96 9.10 -3.90 -21.70
N ASP A 97 9.53 -4.94 -22.44
CA ASP A 97 10.64 -5.80 -22.03
C ASP A 97 11.96 -5.01 -21.91
N SER A 98 12.21 -4.05 -22.82
CA SER A 98 13.38 -3.17 -22.73
C SER A 98 13.35 -2.25 -21.51
N TYR A 99 12.19 -1.68 -21.17
CA TYR A 99 12.05 -0.85 -19.97
C TYR A 99 12.21 -1.65 -18.68
N VAL A 100 11.72 -2.90 -18.66
CA VAL A 100 11.92 -3.79 -17.51
C VAL A 100 13.40 -4.10 -17.33
N ALA A 101 14.11 -4.44 -18.41
CA ALA A 101 15.54 -4.71 -18.35
C ALA A 101 16.33 -3.47 -17.86
N GLU A 102 16.03 -2.29 -18.40
CA GLU A 102 16.67 -1.04 -17.98
C GLU A 102 16.38 -0.70 -16.51
N ALA A 103 15.13 -0.87 -16.06
CA ALA A 103 14.75 -0.62 -14.68
C ALA A 103 15.42 -1.61 -13.71
N GLU A 104 15.55 -2.89 -14.10
CA GLU A 104 16.27 -3.89 -13.31
C GLU A 104 17.77 -3.54 -13.19
N ASP A 105 18.41 -3.17 -14.29
CA ASP A 105 19.83 -2.81 -14.28
C ASP A 105 20.07 -1.53 -13.47
N PHE A 106 19.21 -0.52 -13.62
CA PHE A 106 19.27 0.70 -12.81
C PHE A 106 19.08 0.39 -11.31
N SER A 107 18.13 -0.48 -10.96
CA SER A 107 17.89 -0.91 -9.59
C SER A 107 19.11 -1.63 -8.99
N ARG A 108 19.73 -2.53 -9.76
CA ARG A 108 20.98 -3.22 -9.36
C ARG A 108 22.11 -2.22 -9.14
N GLN A 109 22.26 -1.25 -10.04
CA GLN A 109 23.29 -0.22 -9.95
C GLN A 109 23.06 0.69 -8.74
N MET A 110 21.85 1.18 -8.52
CA MET A 110 21.49 2.00 -7.35
C MET A 110 21.78 1.27 -6.05
N THR A 111 21.45 -0.03 -5.98
CA THR A 111 21.72 -0.85 -4.78
C THR A 111 23.23 -1.02 -4.56
N ALA A 112 24.01 -1.23 -5.62
CA ALA A 112 25.46 -1.34 -5.52
C ALA A 112 26.11 -0.03 -5.07
N ASP A 113 25.67 1.10 -5.64
CA ASP A 113 26.19 2.42 -5.29
C ASP A 113 25.82 2.81 -3.85
N ALA A 114 24.57 2.58 -3.43
CA ALA A 114 24.15 2.82 -2.05
C ALA A 114 24.95 1.99 -1.04
N ARG A 115 25.27 0.72 -1.37
CA ARG A 115 26.15 -0.12 -0.53
C ARG A 115 27.56 0.44 -0.45
N ALA A 116 28.15 0.83 -1.58
CA ALA A 116 29.49 1.41 -1.61
C ALA A 116 29.57 2.71 -0.78
N GLN A 117 28.57 3.60 -0.92
CA GLN A 117 28.49 4.84 -0.14
C GLN A 117 28.33 4.55 1.36
N TYR A 118 27.48 3.58 1.72
CA TYR A 118 27.32 3.17 3.11
C TYR A 118 28.62 2.63 3.71
N GLU A 119 29.32 1.75 3.00
CA GLU A 119 30.61 1.20 3.45
C GLU A 119 31.66 2.29 3.63
N GLU A 120 31.72 3.26 2.72
CA GLU A 120 32.60 4.42 2.82
C GLU A 120 32.26 5.29 4.03
N HIS A 121 30.98 5.59 4.27
CA HIS A 121 30.57 6.34 5.46
C HIS A 121 30.90 5.60 6.76
N VAL A 122 30.72 4.28 6.81
CA VAL A 122 31.11 3.46 7.97
C VAL A 122 32.62 3.48 8.17
N ARG A 123 33.41 3.41 7.08
CA ARG A 123 34.87 3.53 7.13
C ARG A 123 35.30 4.88 7.70
N GLN A 124 34.76 5.98 7.15
CA GLN A 124 35.04 7.34 7.60
C GLN A 124 34.65 7.56 9.07
N ALA A 125 33.48 7.07 9.49
CA ALA A 125 33.02 7.18 10.86
C ALA A 125 33.95 6.43 11.83
N ARG A 126 34.42 5.23 11.46
CA ARG A 126 35.38 4.45 12.25
C ARG A 126 36.73 5.13 12.34
N GLU A 127 37.24 5.69 11.25
CA GLU A 127 38.50 6.45 11.23
C GLU A 127 38.42 7.69 12.11
N ASN A 128 37.33 8.45 11.99
CA ASN A 128 37.10 9.65 12.81
C ASN A 128 36.95 9.30 14.30
N ALA A 129 36.15 8.28 14.63
CA ALA A 129 36.02 7.80 16.00
C ALA A 129 37.38 7.33 16.57
N GLY A 130 38.17 6.63 15.77
CA GLY A 130 39.54 6.23 16.12
C GLY A 130 40.44 7.42 16.42
N ALA A 131 40.42 8.46 15.58
CA ALA A 131 41.18 9.69 15.79
C ALA A 131 40.77 10.42 17.07
N ILE A 132 39.45 10.51 17.35
CA ILE A 132 38.92 11.13 18.57
C ILE A 132 39.40 10.36 19.81
N ILE A 133 39.31 9.03 19.79
CA ILE A 133 39.75 8.18 20.92
C ILE A 133 41.26 8.34 21.14
N GLN A 134 42.07 8.33 20.08
CA GLN A 134 43.52 8.53 20.19
C GLN A 134 43.86 9.91 20.75
N ALA A 135 43.25 10.98 20.23
CA ALA A 135 43.47 12.33 20.73
C ALA A 135 43.07 12.47 22.20
N ALA A 136 41.95 11.86 22.61
CA ALA A 136 41.51 11.84 23.99
C ALA A 136 42.49 11.08 24.90
N GLN A 137 43.02 9.94 24.46
CA GLN A 137 44.03 9.16 25.19
C GLN A 137 45.36 9.91 25.32
N GLU A 138 45.82 10.55 24.26
CA GLU A 138 47.03 11.39 24.29
C GLU A 138 46.87 12.57 25.25
N ALA A 139 45.72 13.26 25.20
CA ALA A 139 45.42 14.34 26.13
C ALA A 139 45.37 13.85 27.59
N ALA A 140 44.74 12.69 27.83
CA ALA A 140 44.71 12.06 29.15
C ALA A 140 46.13 11.68 29.63
N ALA A 141 46.98 11.16 28.74
CA ALA A 141 48.37 10.82 29.05
C ALA A 141 49.20 12.07 29.38
N ARG A 142 49.01 13.19 28.66
CA ARG A 142 49.67 14.48 28.97
C ARG A 142 49.26 15.02 30.34
N MET A 143 47.97 14.92 30.67
CA MET A 143 47.46 15.33 31.99
C MET A 143 48.01 14.43 33.10
N ALA A 144 48.12 13.12 32.87
CA ALA A 144 48.71 12.17 33.82
C ALA A 144 50.22 12.36 34.00
N ALA A 145 50.94 12.76 32.95
CA ALA A 145 52.37 13.08 33.00
C ALA A 145 52.68 14.41 33.72
N GLY A 146 51.67 15.13 34.22
CA GLY A 146 51.85 16.37 34.98
C GLY A 146 52.18 17.59 34.11
N GLU A 147 52.04 17.47 32.79
CA GLU A 147 52.24 18.56 31.83
C GLU A 147 51.01 19.50 31.90
N ARG A 148 50.93 20.31 32.97
CA ARG A 148 49.90 21.34 33.11
C ARG A 148 50.04 22.30 31.92
N PRO A 149 48.98 22.56 31.13
CA PRO A 149 49.10 23.41 29.96
C PRO A 149 49.61 24.79 30.40
N ARG A 150 50.72 25.25 29.80
CA ARG A 150 51.36 26.56 30.09
C ARG A 150 50.51 27.78 29.66
N SER A 151 49.21 27.60 29.49
CA SER A 151 48.31 28.59 28.91
C SER A 151 46.96 28.56 29.62
N ALA A 152 46.89 29.13 30.82
CA ALA A 152 45.60 29.45 31.44
C ALA A 152 44.88 30.60 30.69
N ASP A 153 45.61 31.41 29.90
CA ASP A 153 45.07 32.55 29.15
C ASP A 153 44.62 32.19 27.70
N ALA A 154 45.02 31.05 27.16
CA ALA A 154 44.56 30.58 25.84
C ALA A 154 43.10 30.07 25.83
N PRO A 155 42.59 29.32 26.83
CA PRO A 155 41.20 28.88 26.85
C PRO A 155 40.22 30.03 27.04
N GLU A 156 40.61 31.13 27.70
CA GLU A 156 39.76 32.30 27.85
C GLU A 156 39.60 33.05 26.52
N ARG A 157 40.68 33.24 25.76
CA ARG A 157 40.60 33.84 24.41
C ARG A 157 39.78 32.98 23.46
N SER A 158 39.98 31.67 23.46
CA SER A 158 39.20 30.78 22.59
C SER A 158 37.72 30.69 23.02
N ALA A 159 37.41 30.72 24.33
CA ALA A 159 36.04 30.80 24.82
C ALA A 159 35.35 32.10 24.42
N GLN A 160 36.09 33.21 24.41
CA GLN A 160 35.58 34.51 23.98
C GLN A 160 35.33 34.55 22.47
N GLU A 161 36.26 34.02 21.65
CA GLU A 161 36.08 33.86 20.20
C GLU A 161 34.87 32.97 19.85
N LEU A 162 34.68 31.85 20.57
CA LEU A 162 33.50 31.00 20.45
C LEU A 162 32.21 31.73 20.85
N GLY A 163 32.26 32.53 21.92
CA GLY A 163 31.14 33.38 22.35
C GLY A 163 30.72 34.38 21.28
N ASP A 164 31.70 35.04 20.67
CA ASP A 164 31.49 36.00 19.57
C ASP A 164 30.91 35.31 18.32
N GLN A 165 31.40 34.11 17.97
CA GLN A 165 30.85 33.31 16.87
C GLN A 165 29.41 32.85 17.12
N VAL A 166 29.09 32.45 18.35
CA VAL A 166 27.71 32.07 18.72
C VAL A 166 26.79 33.29 18.68
N ALA A 167 27.25 34.45 19.16
CA ALA A 167 26.49 35.69 19.07
C ALA A 167 26.26 36.09 17.60
N TYR A 168 27.28 35.99 16.76
CA TYR A 168 27.20 36.23 15.32
C TYR A 168 26.21 35.27 14.63
N LEU A 169 26.31 33.96 14.86
CA LEU A 169 25.42 32.96 14.27
C LEU A 169 23.96 33.16 14.71
N LYS A 170 23.73 33.53 15.98
CA LYS A 170 22.39 33.87 16.47
C LYS A 170 21.84 35.12 15.79
N ALA A 171 22.63 36.18 15.68
CA ALA A 171 22.23 37.40 14.99
C ALA A 171 21.94 37.14 13.50
N PHE A 172 22.80 36.37 12.84
CA PHE A 172 22.64 35.95 11.46
C PHE A 172 21.36 35.12 11.27
N GLY A 173 21.11 34.13 12.12
CA GLY A 173 19.88 33.32 12.06
C GLY A 173 18.61 34.14 12.28
N GLN A 174 18.64 35.13 13.18
CA GLN A 174 17.51 36.06 13.37
C GLN A 174 17.30 36.96 12.16
N ALA A 175 18.38 37.46 11.55
CA ALA A 175 18.32 38.26 10.33
C ALA A 175 17.74 37.46 9.16
N CYS A 176 18.25 36.24 8.91
CA CYS A 176 17.73 35.36 7.87
C CYS A 176 16.26 35.01 8.07
N ARG A 177 15.84 34.69 9.30
CA ARG A 177 14.43 34.40 9.59
C ARG A 177 13.54 35.61 9.30
N THR A 178 13.97 36.81 9.69
CA THR A 178 13.25 38.06 9.43
C THR A 178 13.16 38.33 7.93
N GLN A 179 14.25 38.14 7.19
CA GLN A 179 14.30 38.32 5.75
C GLN A 179 13.44 37.30 5.01
N LEU A 180 13.45 36.03 5.41
CA LEU A 180 12.62 34.99 4.81
C LEU A 180 11.13 35.25 5.05
N ARG A 181 10.78 35.72 6.25
CA ARG A 181 9.41 36.14 6.56
C ARG A 181 8.96 37.30 5.68
N ALA A 182 9.78 38.36 5.56
CA ALA A 182 9.47 39.50 4.70
C ALA A 182 9.33 39.08 3.22
N TYR A 183 10.18 38.16 2.76
CA TYR A 183 10.11 37.61 1.40
C TYR A 183 8.84 36.78 1.16
N LEU A 184 8.46 35.91 2.10
CA LEU A 184 7.23 35.13 2.00
C LEU A 184 5.98 36.00 2.09
N GLU A 185 5.98 37.02 2.98
CA GLU A 185 4.90 38.01 3.05
C GLU A 185 4.77 38.79 1.74
N ALA A 186 5.89 39.19 1.12
CA ALA A 186 5.88 39.83 -0.20
C ALA A 186 5.35 38.92 -1.31
N LEU A 187 5.76 37.64 -1.34
CA LEU A 187 5.24 36.65 -2.31
C LEU A 187 3.74 36.40 -2.15
N LEU A 188 3.26 36.32 -0.90
CA LEU A 188 1.82 36.15 -0.64
C LEU A 188 1.02 37.37 -1.11
N VAL A 189 1.50 38.59 -0.84
CA VAL A 189 0.88 39.82 -1.35
C VAL A 189 0.88 39.87 -2.87
N ASP A 190 1.97 39.44 -3.51
CA ASP A 190 2.07 39.39 -4.98
C ASP A 190 1.08 38.37 -5.57
N VAL A 191 0.96 37.18 -4.97
CA VAL A 191 -0.06 36.18 -5.34
C VAL A 191 -1.47 36.73 -5.13
N GLU A 192 -1.77 37.36 -4.00
CA GLU A 192 -3.07 38.01 -3.76
C GLU A 192 -3.35 39.14 -4.75
N THR A 193 -2.33 39.86 -5.20
CA THR A 193 -2.48 40.94 -6.18
C THR A 193 -2.71 40.40 -7.59
N GLU A 194 -1.91 39.43 -8.03
CA GLU A 194 -2.01 38.85 -9.37
C GLU A 194 -3.24 37.94 -9.53
N TRP A 195 -3.57 37.13 -8.51
CA TRP A 195 -4.75 36.27 -8.52
C TRP A 195 -6.02 37.00 -8.07
N GLY A 196 -5.90 38.04 -7.23
CA GLY A 196 -7.02 38.93 -6.90
C GLY A 196 -7.38 39.87 -8.05
N ARG A 197 -6.44 40.18 -8.96
CA ARG A 197 -6.72 40.85 -10.24
C ARG A 197 -7.15 39.89 -11.34
N ALA A 198 -6.80 38.60 -11.25
CA ALA A 198 -7.36 37.55 -12.08
C ALA A 198 -8.79 37.21 -11.61
N ASP A 199 -9.68 38.19 -11.68
CA ASP A 199 -11.12 37.99 -11.57
C ASP A 199 -11.52 36.90 -12.59
N PRO A 200 -12.20 35.80 -12.21
CA PRO A 200 -12.66 34.77 -13.15
C PRO A 200 -13.59 35.32 -14.24
N GLY A 201 -14.05 36.57 -14.14
CA GLY A 201 -14.75 37.30 -15.19
C GLY A 201 -13.88 37.85 -16.33
N ALA A 202 -12.54 37.82 -16.22
CA ALA A 202 -11.64 38.40 -17.23
C ALA A 202 -11.23 37.41 -18.35
N LEU A 203 -11.67 36.15 -18.28
CA LEU A 203 -11.49 35.21 -19.39
C LEU A 203 -12.43 35.60 -20.53
N PRO A 204 -11.94 35.85 -21.76
CA PRO A 204 -12.81 36.12 -22.89
C PRO A 204 -13.65 34.88 -23.18
N LEU A 205 -14.93 34.92 -22.82
CA LEU A 205 -15.93 33.92 -23.18
C LEU A 205 -15.99 33.82 -24.71
N ALA A 206 -15.61 32.66 -25.23
CA ALA A 206 -15.85 32.30 -26.63
C ALA A 206 -17.37 32.32 -26.91
N PRO A 207 -17.84 32.89 -28.03
CA PRO A 207 -19.26 32.95 -28.32
C PRO A 207 -19.73 31.57 -28.79
N GLY A 208 -20.53 30.87 -28.00
CA GLY A 208 -21.33 29.77 -28.54
C GLY A 208 -21.66 28.57 -27.65
N GLN A 209 -21.91 28.72 -26.35
CA GLN A 209 -22.65 27.67 -25.61
C GLN A 209 -23.74 28.29 -24.73
N SER A 210 -24.99 28.11 -25.18
CA SER A 210 -26.20 28.41 -24.41
C SER A 210 -26.36 27.43 -23.23
N PRO A 211 -27.05 27.84 -22.15
CA PRO A 211 -26.94 27.20 -20.84
C PRO A 211 -27.88 26.00 -20.70
N VAL A 212 -27.34 24.87 -20.22
CA VAL A 212 -28.17 23.79 -19.65
C VAL A 212 -28.40 24.13 -18.18
N GLN A 213 -29.63 24.53 -17.85
CA GLN A 213 -30.06 24.79 -16.48
C GLN A 213 -30.49 23.49 -15.75
N PRO A 214 -30.48 23.51 -14.41
CA PRO A 214 -30.36 22.33 -13.56
C PRO A 214 -31.72 21.74 -13.13
N GLY A 215 -31.77 20.41 -12.97
CA GLY A 215 -32.94 19.69 -12.46
C GLY A 215 -32.54 18.44 -11.68
N ALA A 216 -32.80 18.47 -10.38
CA ALA A 216 -32.29 17.58 -9.34
C ALA A 216 -32.86 16.15 -9.34
N SER A 217 -32.02 15.18 -8.95
CA SER A 217 -32.27 14.06 -8.00
C SER A 217 -31.20 12.99 -8.22
N ALA A 218 -30.56 12.32 -7.26
CA ALA A 218 -30.56 12.33 -5.80
C ALA A 218 -29.29 11.57 -5.34
N GLY A 219 -28.88 11.73 -4.08
CA GLY A 219 -28.09 10.70 -3.38
C GLY A 219 -26.68 11.10 -2.96
N THR A 220 -26.59 11.59 -1.73
CA THR A 220 -25.46 11.56 -0.78
C THR A 220 -24.17 10.87 -1.27
N ARG A 221 -23.16 11.67 -1.64
CA ARG A 221 -21.76 11.23 -1.60
C ARG A 221 -20.93 12.24 -0.79
N ARG A 222 -20.38 11.70 0.30
CA ARG A 222 -19.46 12.31 1.28
C ARG A 222 -18.33 13.11 0.59
N PRO A 223 -17.88 14.25 1.15
CA PRO A 223 -16.80 15.04 0.55
C PRO A 223 -15.49 14.23 0.49
N PRO A 224 -14.65 14.41 -0.56
CA PRO A 224 -13.34 13.78 -0.64
C PRO A 224 -12.36 14.50 0.30
N GLU A 225 -11.72 13.75 1.19
CA GLU A 225 -10.61 14.24 2.01
C GLU A 225 -9.39 14.57 1.12
N PRO A 226 -8.58 15.58 1.48
CA PRO A 226 -7.34 15.86 0.78
C PRO A 226 -6.35 14.70 0.97
N ASN A 227 -5.82 14.19 -0.14
CA ASN A 227 -4.77 13.17 -0.14
C ASN A 227 -3.50 13.70 0.54
N VAL A 228 -3.31 13.35 1.81
CA VAL A 228 -2.04 13.49 2.52
C VAL A 228 -1.26 12.19 2.35
N ALA A 229 -0.05 12.30 1.81
CA ALA A 229 0.90 11.21 1.71
C ALA A 229 1.09 10.57 3.10
N LYS A 230 0.92 9.24 3.20
CA LYS A 230 1.23 8.50 4.42
C LYS A 230 2.75 8.51 4.62
N GLU A 231 3.23 9.37 5.51
CA GLU A 231 4.51 9.16 6.19
C GLU A 231 4.45 7.81 6.94
N VAL A 232 5.47 6.98 6.70
CA VAL A 232 5.75 5.80 7.50
C VAL A 232 6.36 6.28 8.82
N PRO A 233 5.80 5.94 9.99
CA PRO A 233 6.37 6.34 11.26
C PRO A 233 7.67 5.54 11.55
N PRO A 234 8.66 6.13 12.22
CA PRO A 234 9.83 5.39 12.69
C PRO A 234 9.41 4.41 13.79
N ASP A 235 9.84 3.16 13.65
CA ASP A 235 9.74 2.13 14.68
C ASP A 235 10.70 2.50 15.82
N ASP A 236 10.16 3.20 16.83
CA ASP A 236 10.85 3.48 18.08
C ASP A 236 10.34 2.52 19.16
N SER A 237 11.02 1.37 19.25
CA SER A 237 10.83 0.37 20.29
C SER A 237 12.14 0.12 21.06
N ARG A 238 12.65 1.17 21.72
CA ARG A 238 13.54 1.17 22.92
C ARG A 238 13.30 2.52 23.60
N ASP A 239 12.98 2.71 24.87
CA ASP A 239 13.19 2.08 26.17
C ASP A 239 12.03 2.59 27.07
N GLY A 240 11.63 2.03 28.21
CA GLY A 240 12.18 1.08 29.15
C GLY A 240 11.40 1.27 30.47
N ASP A 241 11.36 0.26 31.33
CA ASP A 241 11.25 0.52 32.77
C ASP A 241 12.07 -0.52 33.54
N GLU A 242 13.08 0.02 34.21
CA GLU A 242 13.78 -0.47 35.38
C GLU A 242 12.71 -0.87 36.44
N VAL A 243 12.80 -1.90 37.30
CA VAL A 243 13.67 -2.04 38.46
C VAL A 243 13.29 -3.39 39.12
N ALA A 244 14.26 -4.26 39.44
CA ALA A 244 14.29 -4.98 40.73
C ALA A 244 15.57 -5.84 40.86
N ARG A 245 16.46 -5.36 41.72
CA ARG A 245 17.62 -6.06 42.27
C ARG A 245 17.18 -7.23 43.16
N THR A 246 17.78 -8.40 42.98
CA THR A 246 18.22 -9.36 44.01
C THR A 246 19.19 -10.30 43.28
N GLY A 247 20.49 -10.33 43.55
CA GLY A 247 21.12 -10.75 44.80
C GLY A 247 21.66 -12.19 44.63
N GLN A 248 22.87 -12.44 45.12
CA GLN A 248 23.66 -13.69 45.15
C GLN A 248 24.43 -14.06 43.88
N ASP A 249 25.77 -13.94 43.81
CA ASP A 249 26.85 -14.45 44.67
C ASP A 249 27.24 -15.92 44.37
N SER A 250 28.55 -16.18 44.43
CA SER A 250 29.30 -17.40 44.08
C SER A 250 29.56 -17.60 42.58
N GLY A 251 30.79 -17.61 42.08
CA GLY A 251 32.02 -18.14 42.67
C GLY A 251 32.62 -19.07 41.62
N ALA A 252 33.63 -18.60 40.90
CA ALA A 252 34.99 -19.13 41.01
C ALA A 252 35.34 -20.19 39.95
N THR A 253 36.49 -19.98 39.33
CA THR A 253 37.44 -21.00 38.82
C THR A 253 36.94 -22.01 37.78
N HIS A 254 37.54 -21.99 36.57
CA HIS A 254 38.72 -22.83 36.33
C HIS A 254 39.38 -22.49 34.98
N VAL A 255 40.67 -22.15 35.08
CA VAL A 255 41.70 -22.15 34.03
C VAL A 255 42.10 -23.59 33.69
N ALA A 256 42.68 -23.81 32.50
CA ALA A 256 43.38 -25.00 31.99
C ALA A 256 42.51 -25.84 31.03
N ARG A 257 42.96 -26.25 29.85
CA ARG A 257 44.31 -26.41 29.29
C ARG A 257 44.21 -26.42 27.78
#